data_AF-A0A5J4TMR3-F1
#
_entry.id   AF-A0A5J4TMR3-F1
#
_cell.length_a   1.000
_cell.length_b   1.000
_cell.length_c   1.000
_cell.angle_alpha   90.00
_cell.angle_beta   90.00
_cell.angle_gamma   90.00
#
_symmetry.space_group_name_H-M   'P 1'
#
loop_
_entity.id
_entity.type
_entity.pdbx_description
1 polymer ?
#
loop_
_entity_poly.entity_id
_entity_poly.type
_entity_poly.pdbx_seq_one_letter_code
_entity_poly.pdbx_strand_id
1 'polypeptide(L)'
;DNEFGLQEVSLGIGGNETALIENKTIMISDDTNGYDQIFKGGVAHLKTTTKDIPYSTGPRGVVQIDLAVKDIQILNCQFENIIIDSLEGSALRIENFTDTPPIIPPLILPLPLPEPDTSINITINSTSFKDIQSSGDISNRGGASIYGEIGDNGSLIIEDTSFTSCSYIENDGGYIYVILNKTGRFETKGTIIFTGCRTTKDALEVVGCRGGALYIYLAEESTINFIIGEDSSFTTNEADICGEDIFIYSRNINILNIRTHILFDITTFTNSDNAMYGTEYKLIDELYHIPIIDYNILERYIYYPNDRMYISIRK
;
A
#
# COMPACT_ATOMS: atom_id res chain seq x y z
N ASP A 1 -30.01 -36.11 6.71
CA ASP A 1 -29.66 -35.09 7.72
C ASP A 1 -28.88 -33.97 7.05
N ASN A 2 -28.96 -32.75 7.57
CA ASN A 2 -28.32 -31.58 6.97
C ASN A 2 -26.89 -31.43 7.55
N GLU A 3 -25.87 -31.66 6.73
CA GLU A 3 -24.49 -31.30 7.07
C GLU A 3 -24.21 -29.84 6.69
N PHE A 4 -23.49 -29.13 7.55
CA PHE A 4 -22.93 -27.80 7.28
C PHE A 4 -21.48 -27.98 6.81
N GLY A 5 -21.11 -27.41 5.67
CA GLY A 5 -19.76 -27.49 5.12
C GLY A 5 -18.92 -26.24 5.41
N LEU A 6 -17.66 -26.45 5.81
CA LEU A 6 -16.65 -25.40 5.96
C LEU A 6 -16.10 -25.00 4.57
N GLN A 7 -15.88 -23.70 4.31
CA GLN A 7 -15.63 -23.21 2.94
C GLN A 7 -14.17 -22.95 2.48
N GLU A 8 -13.27 -22.17 3.12
CA GLU A 8 -11.78 -22.26 2.89
C GLU A 8 -10.85 -21.52 3.90
N VAL A 9 -9.71 -22.18 4.27
CA VAL A 9 -8.59 -21.76 5.18
C VAL A 9 -7.26 -22.47 4.80
N SER A 10 -6.06 -21.88 5.05
CA SER A 10 -4.72 -22.54 4.94
C SER A 10 -3.59 -21.95 5.85
N LEU A 11 -2.49 -22.71 6.17
CA LEU A 11 -1.41 -22.38 7.19
C LEU A 11 -0.12 -23.32 7.29
N GLY A 12 1.12 -22.81 7.53
CA GLY A 12 2.36 -23.55 8.05
C GLY A 12 3.74 -22.76 8.09
N ILE A 13 4.64 -22.79 9.11
CA ILE A 13 5.68 -21.72 9.44
C ILE A 13 7.12 -21.80 8.87
N GLY A 14 7.79 -20.63 8.72
CA GLY A 14 9.25 -20.54 8.50
C GLY A 14 9.96 -19.20 8.79
N GLY A 15 11.18 -19.33 9.33
CA GLY A 15 12.23 -18.33 9.57
C GLY A 15 13.53 -19.07 9.96
N ASN A 16 14.67 -18.38 10.13
CA ASN A 16 15.96 -19.04 10.48
C ASN A 16 16.62 -18.40 11.72
N GLU A 17 17.00 -19.25 12.68
CA GLU A 17 17.74 -18.98 13.93
C GLU A 17 17.09 -18.18 15.09
N THR A 18 16.40 -18.93 15.95
CA THR A 18 16.52 -18.90 17.43
C THR A 18 16.32 -17.60 18.21
N ALA A 19 15.06 -17.14 18.29
CA ALA A 19 14.48 -16.65 19.55
C ALA A 19 12.99 -17.02 19.64
N LEU A 20 12.57 -17.48 20.81
CA LEU A 20 11.24 -17.98 21.22
C LEU A 20 10.02 -17.43 20.44
N ILE A 21 9.28 -18.32 19.77
CA ILE A 21 7.81 -18.17 19.67
C ILE A 21 7.21 -18.75 20.95
N GLU A 22 7.08 -17.93 21.99
CA GLU A 22 6.38 -18.33 23.22
C GLU A 22 4.96 -17.76 23.28
N ASN A 23 3.99 -18.65 23.54
CA ASN A 23 2.62 -18.35 23.98
C ASN A 23 1.59 -17.79 22.96
N LYS A 24 1.41 -18.42 21.79
CA LYS A 24 0.06 -18.58 21.19
C LYS A 24 -0.15 -19.96 20.53
N THR A 25 -1.30 -20.56 20.81
CA THR A 25 -1.79 -21.84 20.26
C THR A 25 -2.85 -21.57 19.19
N ILE A 26 -2.86 -22.36 18.11
CA ILE A 26 -3.95 -22.37 17.12
C ILE A 26 -4.59 -23.77 17.15
N MET A 27 -5.91 -23.82 17.38
CA MET A 27 -6.72 -25.05 17.33
C MET A 27 -8.09 -24.73 16.73
N ILE A 28 -8.58 -25.62 15.87
CA ILE A 28 -9.99 -25.75 15.52
C ILE A 28 -10.30 -27.25 15.57
N SER A 29 -11.28 -27.65 16.37
CA SER A 29 -11.74 -29.04 16.50
C SER A 29 -13.27 -29.07 16.55
N ASP A 30 -13.86 -30.06 15.89
CA ASP A 30 -15.17 -30.60 16.29
C ASP A 30 -14.89 -31.96 16.96
N ASP A 31 -15.39 -32.11 18.17
CA ASP A 31 -15.03 -33.11 19.18
C ASP A 31 -15.33 -34.57 18.76
N THR A 32 -15.91 -34.79 17.56
CA THR A 32 -16.76 -35.97 17.35
C THR A 32 -16.27 -37.02 16.34
N ASN A 33 -15.76 -36.66 15.14
CA ASN A 33 -15.61 -37.67 14.04
C ASN A 33 -14.42 -37.59 13.05
N GLY A 34 -13.46 -36.69 13.20
CA GLY A 34 -12.10 -36.85 12.60
C GLY A 34 -11.99 -37.05 11.07
N TYR A 35 -12.68 -36.24 10.26
CA TYR A 35 -12.45 -36.14 8.81
C TYR A 35 -12.09 -34.70 8.40
N ASP A 36 -11.04 -34.55 7.60
CA ASP A 36 -10.58 -33.26 7.06
C ASP A 36 -11.50 -32.75 5.94
N GLN A 37 -11.82 -31.45 5.94
CA GLN A 37 -12.71 -30.84 4.92
C GLN A 37 -11.93 -30.18 3.78
N ILE A 38 -12.43 -30.38 2.55
CA ILE A 38 -11.92 -29.76 1.32
C ILE A 38 -12.64 -28.44 1.09
N PHE A 39 -11.92 -27.50 0.50
CA PHE A 39 -12.17 -26.09 0.61
C PHE A 39 -12.32 -25.43 -0.80
N LYS A 40 -13.32 -24.54 -0.94
CA LYS A 40 -13.69 -23.74 -2.12
C LYS A 40 -14.29 -22.38 -1.70
N GLY A 41 -13.46 -21.35 -1.60
CA GLY A 41 -13.87 -19.94 -1.38
C GLY A 41 -13.49 -19.47 0.02
N GLY A 42 -12.41 -18.68 0.12
CA GLY A 42 -11.52 -18.81 1.26
C GLY A 42 -10.94 -17.56 1.90
N VAL A 43 -10.89 -17.64 3.23
CA VAL A 43 -10.12 -16.76 4.10
C VAL A 43 -8.69 -17.31 4.18
N ALA A 44 -7.73 -16.58 3.64
CA ALA A 44 -6.33 -16.98 3.72
C ALA A 44 -5.71 -16.63 5.08
N HIS A 45 -5.02 -17.59 5.70
CA HIS A 45 -4.00 -17.33 6.71
C HIS A 45 -2.62 -17.72 6.13
N LEU A 46 -1.55 -17.08 6.60
CA LEU A 46 -0.18 -17.28 6.08
C LEU A 46 0.88 -17.09 7.17
N LYS A 47 2.08 -17.65 7.04
CA LYS A 47 2.22 -19.10 6.85
C LYS A 47 3.38 -19.61 5.93
N THR A 48 4.67 -19.27 6.10
CA THR A 48 5.80 -19.51 5.14
C THR A 48 6.63 -20.82 5.27
N THR A 49 7.55 -21.17 4.36
CA THR A 49 8.62 -22.18 4.62
C THR A 49 9.93 -21.80 3.91
N THR A 50 11.08 -21.86 4.61
CA THR A 50 12.38 -21.43 4.08
C THR A 50 13.14 -22.54 3.35
N LYS A 51 13.69 -22.20 2.19
CA LYS A 51 14.82 -22.85 1.54
C LYS A 51 15.62 -21.76 0.83
N ASP A 52 16.95 -21.80 0.90
CA ASP A 52 17.78 -20.95 0.06
C ASP A 52 17.50 -21.27 -1.42
N ILE A 53 16.90 -20.31 -2.13
CA ILE A 53 16.64 -20.39 -3.56
C ILE A 53 17.27 -19.14 -4.20
N PRO A 54 18.27 -19.30 -5.08
CA PRO A 54 18.78 -18.16 -5.86
C PRO A 54 17.67 -17.65 -6.79
N TYR A 55 17.36 -16.36 -6.69
CA TYR A 55 16.15 -15.80 -7.27
C TYR A 55 16.19 -15.65 -8.81
N SER A 56 15.00 -15.84 -9.40
CA SER A 56 14.60 -15.22 -10.67
C SER A 56 13.07 -15.15 -10.81
N THR A 57 12.30 -16.02 -10.15
CA THR A 57 10.83 -16.14 -10.29
C THR A 57 10.14 -16.62 -9.00
N GLY A 58 10.61 -16.18 -7.84
CA GLY A 58 10.03 -16.53 -6.52
C GLY A 58 9.08 -15.46 -5.97
N PRO A 59 8.30 -15.76 -4.92
CA PRO A 59 7.44 -14.76 -4.29
C PRO A 59 8.23 -13.61 -3.68
N ARG A 60 7.64 -12.41 -3.73
CA ARG A 60 8.21 -11.11 -3.35
C ARG A 60 7.52 -10.50 -2.13
N GLY A 61 6.77 -11.29 -1.37
CA GLY A 61 6.21 -10.86 -0.09
C GLY A 61 5.92 -12.00 0.86
N VAL A 62 5.75 -11.68 2.15
CA VAL A 62 5.39 -12.68 3.19
C VAL A 62 3.98 -13.20 2.95
N VAL A 63 3.08 -12.32 2.53
CA VAL A 63 1.82 -12.63 1.86
C VAL A 63 1.87 -12.07 0.46
N GLN A 64 1.64 -12.90 -0.55
CA GLN A 64 1.48 -12.47 -1.94
C GLN A 64 0.11 -12.88 -2.47
N ILE A 65 -0.56 -11.92 -3.10
CA ILE A 65 -1.89 -12.02 -3.68
C ILE A 65 -1.75 -11.76 -5.17
N ASP A 66 -2.31 -12.65 -5.99
CA ASP A 66 -2.21 -12.60 -7.45
C ASP A 66 -3.56 -12.27 -8.13
N LEU A 67 -3.48 -12.16 -9.46
CA LEU A 67 -4.57 -11.88 -10.39
C LEU A 67 -5.83 -12.76 -10.23
N ALA A 68 -5.73 -13.94 -9.62
CA ALA A 68 -6.84 -14.88 -9.53
C ALA A 68 -7.83 -14.54 -8.41
N VAL A 69 -7.42 -13.75 -7.42
CA VAL A 69 -8.24 -13.45 -6.23
C VAL A 69 -9.09 -12.20 -6.46
N LYS A 70 -10.34 -12.22 -5.97
CA LYS A 70 -11.34 -11.15 -6.20
C LYS A 70 -11.78 -10.41 -4.95
N ASP A 71 -11.86 -11.08 -3.81
CA ASP A 71 -12.26 -10.47 -2.54
C ASP A 71 -11.41 -11.05 -1.40
N ILE A 72 -10.84 -10.18 -0.56
CA ILE A 72 -9.90 -10.54 0.52
C ILE A 72 -10.19 -9.70 1.77
N GLN A 73 -10.11 -10.34 2.93
CA GLN A 73 -10.20 -9.68 4.22
C GLN A 73 -9.04 -10.09 5.12
N ILE A 74 -8.29 -9.11 5.64
CA ILE A 74 -7.20 -9.28 6.60
C ILE A 74 -7.63 -8.59 7.88
N LEU A 75 -8.12 -9.37 8.84
CA LEU A 75 -8.78 -8.88 10.05
C LEU A 75 -7.96 -9.25 11.28
N ASN A 76 -7.79 -8.32 12.21
CA ASN A 76 -7.21 -8.55 13.54
C ASN A 76 -5.81 -9.21 13.51
N CYS A 77 -5.01 -8.90 12.47
CA CYS A 77 -3.68 -9.50 12.25
C CYS A 77 -2.55 -8.67 12.87
N GLN A 78 -1.40 -9.31 13.10
CA GLN A 78 -0.17 -8.64 13.53
C GLN A 78 1.01 -9.14 12.69
N PHE A 79 1.72 -8.22 12.05
CA PHE A 79 2.96 -8.46 11.32
C PHE A 79 4.07 -7.73 12.08
N GLU A 80 4.96 -8.47 12.73
CA GLU A 80 5.96 -7.88 13.64
C GLU A 80 7.36 -8.49 13.45
N ASN A 81 8.41 -7.66 13.51
CA ASN A 81 9.83 -8.06 13.46
C ASN A 81 10.18 -8.86 12.18
N ILE A 82 9.83 -8.31 11.01
CA ILE A 82 10.02 -8.97 9.71
C ILE A 82 11.14 -8.25 8.96
N ILE A 83 12.14 -9.00 8.47
CA ILE A 83 13.17 -8.50 7.56
C ILE A 83 13.01 -9.23 6.22
N ILE A 84 12.98 -8.46 5.13
CA ILE A 84 12.77 -8.97 3.77
C ILE A 84 13.93 -8.54 2.87
N ASP A 85 14.90 -9.43 2.70
CA ASP A 85 16.11 -9.20 1.88
C ASP A 85 15.88 -9.50 0.37
N SER A 86 14.65 -9.86 -0.02
CA SER A 86 14.31 -10.07 -1.43
C SER A 86 13.99 -8.73 -2.09
N LEU A 87 14.58 -8.49 -3.26
CA LEU A 87 14.29 -7.34 -4.13
C LEU A 87 12.78 -7.10 -4.28
N GLU A 88 12.36 -5.85 -4.10
CA GLU A 88 10.95 -5.40 -4.08
C GLU A 88 10.09 -6.04 -2.95
N GLY A 89 10.68 -6.43 -1.83
CA GLY A 89 9.99 -7.13 -0.75
C GLY A 89 8.87 -6.32 -0.05
N SER A 90 7.77 -7.00 0.33
CA SER A 90 6.71 -6.43 1.20
C SER A 90 6.12 -7.48 2.15
N ALA A 91 5.66 -7.09 3.35
CA ALA A 91 4.95 -8.03 4.23
C ALA A 91 3.62 -8.50 3.62
N LEU A 92 2.91 -7.60 2.94
CA LEU A 92 1.76 -7.88 2.09
C LEU A 92 2.00 -7.32 0.69
N ARG A 93 1.94 -8.17 -0.34
CA ARG A 93 2.12 -7.78 -1.74
C ARG A 93 0.91 -8.19 -2.56
N ILE A 94 0.31 -7.23 -3.26
CA ILE A 94 -0.89 -7.42 -4.10
C ILE A 94 -0.50 -7.05 -5.53
N GLU A 95 -0.55 -8.03 -6.44
CA GLU A 95 -0.18 -7.87 -7.84
C GLU A 95 -1.40 -8.16 -8.72
N ASN A 96 -2.16 -7.11 -9.01
CA ASN A 96 -3.42 -7.22 -9.77
C ASN A 96 -3.33 -6.73 -11.22
N PHE A 97 -2.22 -6.14 -11.65
CA PHE A 97 -1.97 -5.92 -13.08
C PHE A 97 -0.49 -5.68 -13.35
N THR A 98 0.04 -6.31 -14.40
CA THR A 98 1.41 -6.03 -14.85
C THR A 98 1.46 -4.67 -15.53
N ASP A 99 1.72 -3.60 -14.76
CA ASP A 99 2.08 -2.31 -15.32
C ASP A 99 3.51 -2.37 -15.88
N THR A 100 3.64 -2.88 -17.11
CA THR A 100 4.84 -2.67 -17.92
C THR A 100 4.80 -1.25 -18.45
N PRO A 101 5.76 -0.37 -18.09
CA PRO A 101 5.79 0.99 -18.61
C PRO A 101 5.74 1.01 -20.14
N PRO A 102 5.10 2.01 -20.77
CA PRO A 102 4.86 2.01 -22.21
C PRO A 102 6.17 1.90 -23.01
N ILE A 103 6.35 0.75 -23.67
CA ILE A 103 7.47 0.53 -24.57
C ILE A 103 7.31 1.46 -25.77
N ILE A 104 8.35 2.25 -26.02
CA ILE A 104 8.40 3.33 -27.01
C ILE A 104 7.84 2.88 -28.38
N PRO A 105 6.85 3.58 -28.97
CA PRO A 105 6.29 3.23 -30.28
C PRO A 105 7.30 3.49 -31.42
N PRO A 106 7.17 2.82 -32.59
CA PRO A 106 5.96 2.15 -33.06
C PRO A 106 6.14 0.65 -33.34
N LEU A 107 5.24 -0.17 -32.82
CA LEU A 107 4.94 -1.48 -33.38
C LEU A 107 3.43 -1.67 -33.59
N ILE A 108 3.12 -2.49 -34.59
CA ILE A 108 1.79 -2.69 -35.15
C ILE A 108 0.84 -3.22 -34.08
N LEU A 109 -0.26 -2.50 -33.84
CA LEU A 109 -1.36 -2.91 -32.95
C LEU A 109 -1.84 -4.34 -33.31
N PRO A 110 -1.72 -5.31 -32.39
CA PRO A 110 -2.48 -6.54 -32.47
C PRO A 110 -3.98 -6.24 -32.37
N LEU A 111 -4.83 -7.18 -32.79
CA LEU A 111 -6.25 -7.16 -32.46
C LEU A 111 -6.42 -7.01 -30.94
N PRO A 112 -7.43 -6.26 -30.45
CA PRO A 112 -7.65 -6.09 -29.03
C PRO A 112 -7.97 -7.45 -28.41
N LEU A 113 -7.00 -7.97 -27.65
CA LEU A 113 -7.27 -9.00 -26.66
C LEU A 113 -8.24 -8.40 -25.63
N PRO A 114 -9.22 -9.15 -25.10
CA PRO A 114 -9.90 -8.71 -23.90
C PRO A 114 -8.84 -8.49 -22.81
N GLU A 115 -8.81 -7.27 -22.26
CA GLU A 115 -7.94 -6.96 -21.14
C GLU A 115 -8.27 -7.90 -19.96
N PRO A 116 -7.27 -8.29 -19.15
CA PRO A 116 -7.54 -9.09 -17.96
C PRO A 116 -8.48 -8.33 -17.02
N ASP A 117 -9.36 -9.06 -16.34
CA ASP A 117 -10.24 -8.49 -15.32
C ASP A 117 -9.42 -8.19 -14.05
N THR A 118 -9.13 -6.91 -13.85
CA THR A 118 -8.32 -6.34 -12.76
C THR A 118 -9.15 -5.80 -11.59
N SER A 119 -10.36 -6.35 -11.41
CA SER A 119 -11.13 -6.12 -10.19
C SER A 119 -10.59 -6.98 -9.05
N ILE A 120 -10.28 -6.37 -7.91
CA ILE A 120 -9.96 -7.05 -6.64
C ILE A 120 -10.34 -6.14 -5.47
N ASN A 121 -11.06 -6.64 -4.48
CA ASN A 121 -11.44 -5.90 -3.28
C ASN A 121 -10.69 -6.45 -2.07
N ILE A 122 -10.01 -5.57 -1.34
CA ILE A 122 -9.18 -5.93 -0.19
C ILE A 122 -9.54 -5.01 0.97
N THR A 123 -9.95 -5.61 2.08
CA THR A 123 -10.18 -4.89 3.34
C THR A 123 -9.18 -5.37 4.38
N ILE A 124 -8.37 -4.45 4.90
CA ILE A 124 -7.49 -4.67 6.04
C ILE A 124 -8.13 -3.93 7.23
N ASN A 125 -8.50 -4.63 8.30
CA ASN A 125 -9.15 -4.01 9.46
C ASN A 125 -8.50 -4.47 10.77
N SER A 126 -8.40 -3.57 11.77
CA SER A 126 -7.92 -3.88 13.13
C SER A 126 -6.54 -4.55 13.17
N THR A 127 -5.68 -4.23 12.20
CA THR A 127 -4.39 -4.92 11.97
C THR A 127 -3.23 -4.04 12.40
N SER A 128 -2.06 -4.64 12.67
CA SER A 128 -0.85 -3.90 13.02
C SER A 128 0.36 -4.41 12.23
N PHE A 129 1.18 -3.48 11.74
CA PHE A 129 2.45 -3.71 11.07
C PHE A 129 3.53 -2.97 11.86
N LYS A 130 4.51 -3.70 12.39
CA LYS A 130 5.50 -3.14 13.32
C LYS A 130 6.90 -3.72 13.10
N ASP A 131 7.93 -2.88 13.14
CA ASP A 131 9.34 -3.29 12.99
C ASP A 131 9.57 -4.16 11.72
N ILE A 132 9.09 -3.67 10.56
CA ILE A 132 9.24 -4.36 9.26
C ILE A 132 10.29 -3.64 8.41
N GLN A 133 11.33 -4.35 7.98
CA GLN A 133 12.37 -3.83 7.10
C GLN A 133 12.33 -4.54 5.74
N SER A 134 12.49 -3.78 4.65
CA SER A 134 12.65 -4.32 3.30
C SER A 134 13.76 -3.58 2.52
N SER A 135 14.34 -4.26 1.54
CA SER A 135 15.39 -3.75 0.65
C SER A 135 14.91 -3.68 -0.81
N GLY A 136 15.30 -2.60 -1.48
CA GLY A 136 14.80 -2.24 -2.81
C GLY A 136 15.55 -2.85 -3.98
N ASP A 137 15.21 -2.32 -5.14
CA ASP A 137 15.85 -2.63 -6.40
C ASP A 137 15.73 -1.41 -7.33
N ILE A 138 16.28 -1.51 -8.53
CA ILE A 138 16.28 -0.37 -9.48
C ILE A 138 14.89 0.04 -10.00
N SER A 139 13.80 -0.63 -9.62
CA SER A 139 12.44 -0.31 -10.04
C SER A 139 11.81 0.86 -9.29
N ASN A 140 12.36 1.25 -8.12
CA ASN A 140 11.81 2.29 -7.23
C ASN A 140 10.46 1.94 -6.57
N ARG A 141 10.01 0.68 -6.66
CA ARG A 141 8.72 0.21 -6.11
C ARG A 141 8.89 -0.38 -4.72
N GLY A 142 8.55 0.37 -3.67
CA GLY A 142 8.70 -0.06 -2.27
C GLY A 142 7.40 -0.53 -1.60
N GLY A 143 7.16 -0.04 -0.38
CA GLY A 143 6.07 -0.46 0.52
C GLY A 143 6.45 -1.66 1.38
N ALA A 144 7.14 -1.45 2.51
CA ALA A 144 7.71 -2.56 3.29
C ALA A 144 6.62 -3.35 4.01
N SER A 145 5.54 -2.66 4.40
CA SER A 145 4.34 -3.29 4.96
C SER A 145 3.40 -3.76 3.85
N ILE A 146 3.06 -2.90 2.89
CA ILE A 146 2.07 -3.14 1.85
C ILE A 146 2.55 -2.60 0.51
N TYR A 147 2.68 -3.47 -0.49
CA TYR A 147 2.66 -3.10 -1.91
C TYR A 147 1.31 -3.48 -2.51
N GLY A 148 0.69 -2.60 -3.29
CA GLY A 148 -0.57 -2.94 -3.96
C GLY A 148 -0.79 -2.28 -5.31
N GLU A 149 -0.95 -3.12 -6.34
CA GLU A 149 -1.51 -2.76 -7.64
C GLU A 149 -3.02 -2.95 -7.60
N ILE A 150 -3.81 -1.87 -7.73
CA ILE A 150 -5.27 -1.90 -7.76
C ILE A 150 -5.78 -1.40 -9.12
N GLY A 151 -6.34 -2.31 -9.91
CA GLY A 151 -6.85 -2.05 -11.25
C GLY A 151 -8.34 -1.70 -11.30
N ASP A 152 -8.96 -1.89 -12.46
CA ASP A 152 -10.32 -1.43 -12.74
C ASP A 152 -11.38 -2.12 -11.88
N ASN A 153 -12.22 -1.32 -11.23
CA ASN A 153 -13.22 -1.72 -10.23
C ASN A 153 -12.64 -2.41 -8.99
N GLY A 154 -11.31 -2.39 -8.80
CA GLY A 154 -10.65 -2.84 -7.58
C GLY A 154 -10.66 -1.80 -6.45
N SER A 155 -10.47 -2.26 -5.22
CA SER A 155 -10.32 -1.42 -4.04
C SER A 155 -9.36 -2.02 -3.00
N LEU A 156 -8.54 -1.16 -2.40
CA LEU A 156 -7.80 -1.43 -1.16
C LEU A 156 -8.30 -0.48 -0.08
N ILE A 157 -8.96 -1.03 0.93
CA ILE A 157 -9.50 -0.30 2.08
C ILE A 157 -8.73 -0.72 3.34
N ILE A 158 -8.21 0.25 4.08
CA ILE A 158 -7.48 0.04 5.33
C ILE A 158 -8.25 0.74 6.46
N GLU A 159 -8.57 0.01 7.52
CA GLU A 159 -9.44 0.45 8.60
C GLU A 159 -8.85 0.12 9.97
N ASP A 160 -8.92 1.05 10.93
CA ASP A 160 -8.48 0.85 12.32
C ASP A 160 -7.11 0.13 12.46
N THR A 161 -6.13 0.52 11.65
CA THR A 161 -4.88 -0.22 11.42
C THR A 161 -3.65 0.66 11.71
N SER A 162 -2.64 0.08 12.36
CA SER A 162 -1.43 0.80 12.75
C SER A 162 -0.16 0.30 12.05
N PHE A 163 0.76 1.25 11.88
CA PHE A 163 1.99 1.14 11.11
C PHE A 163 3.12 1.77 11.94
N THR A 164 4.07 0.99 12.45
CA THR A 164 5.09 1.46 13.41
C THR A 164 6.52 0.98 13.07
N SER A 165 7.50 1.88 13.09
CA SER A 165 8.95 1.58 12.94
C SER A 165 9.36 0.65 11.77
N CYS A 166 8.67 0.73 10.63
CA CYS A 166 9.04 0.02 9.41
C CYS A 166 9.93 0.91 8.53
N SER A 167 10.78 0.28 7.71
CA SER A 167 11.83 0.95 6.95
C SER A 167 11.97 0.31 5.57
N TYR A 168 12.02 1.14 4.52
CA TYR A 168 12.43 0.70 3.19
C TYR A 168 13.79 1.29 2.81
N ILE A 169 14.71 0.44 2.40
CA ILE A 169 16.04 0.82 1.93
C ILE A 169 16.03 0.81 0.39
N GLU A 170 16.54 1.88 -0.25
CA GLU A 170 16.69 2.00 -1.73
C GLU A 170 15.40 2.10 -2.58
N ASN A 171 14.21 2.36 -2.02
CA ASN A 171 12.97 2.55 -2.81
C ASN A 171 12.09 3.69 -2.29
N ASP A 172 11.07 4.08 -3.07
CA ASP A 172 9.97 4.95 -2.65
C ASP A 172 8.91 4.17 -1.84
N GLY A 173 8.22 4.83 -0.90
CA GLY A 173 7.15 4.25 -0.08
C GLY A 173 7.69 3.41 1.08
N GLY A 174 7.74 3.97 2.30
CA GLY A 174 8.26 3.25 3.45
C GLY A 174 7.35 2.10 3.88
N TYR A 175 6.03 2.35 3.94
CA TYR A 175 5.07 1.37 4.46
C TYR A 175 4.12 0.91 3.38
N ILE A 176 3.41 1.85 2.79
CA ILE A 176 2.39 1.59 1.77
C ILE A 176 2.88 2.20 0.47
N TYR A 177 3.05 1.35 -0.54
CA TYR A 177 3.20 1.75 -1.93
C TYR A 177 1.99 1.24 -2.70
N VAL A 178 1.16 2.14 -3.22
CA VAL A 178 -0.06 1.76 -3.95
C VAL A 178 -0.07 2.35 -5.36
N ILE A 179 -0.31 1.50 -6.35
CA ILE A 179 -0.52 1.88 -7.75
C ILE A 179 -2.02 1.80 -8.04
N LEU A 180 -2.63 2.92 -8.45
CA LEU A 180 -4.03 2.99 -8.85
C LEU A 180 -4.15 3.19 -10.36
N ASN A 181 -4.80 2.25 -11.04
CA ASN A 181 -5.06 2.32 -12.48
C ASN A 181 -6.56 2.22 -12.78
N LYS A 182 -6.99 2.85 -13.88
CA LYS A 182 -8.40 2.97 -14.28
C LYS A 182 -9.26 3.45 -13.09
N THR A 183 -10.34 2.75 -12.73
CA THR A 183 -11.19 3.14 -11.58
C THR A 183 -10.70 2.66 -10.21
N GLY A 184 -9.54 1.99 -10.15
CA GLY A 184 -8.96 1.39 -8.94
C GLY A 184 -8.82 2.34 -7.77
N ARG A 185 -9.17 1.85 -6.57
CA ARG A 185 -9.47 2.67 -5.40
C ARG A 185 -8.54 2.40 -4.21
N PHE A 186 -8.13 3.45 -3.50
CA PHE A 186 -7.48 3.35 -2.18
C PHE A 186 -8.24 4.17 -1.13
N GLU A 187 -8.46 3.63 0.07
CA GLU A 187 -9.16 4.36 1.13
C GLU A 187 -8.65 4.00 2.52
N THR A 188 -8.43 5.00 3.37
CA THR A 188 -8.28 4.81 4.82
C THR A 188 -9.56 5.18 5.58
N LYS A 189 -9.90 4.39 6.61
CA LYS A 189 -11.06 4.59 7.50
C LYS A 189 -10.71 4.38 8.97
N GLY A 190 -11.50 5.00 9.84
CA GLY A 190 -11.27 4.91 11.28
C GLY A 190 -9.85 5.33 11.66
N THR A 191 -9.36 4.82 12.78
CA THR A 191 -8.07 5.27 13.34
C THR A 191 -6.90 4.63 12.59
N ILE A 192 -6.25 5.39 11.70
CA ILE A 192 -5.01 4.96 11.05
C ILE A 192 -3.81 5.69 11.67
N ILE A 193 -2.77 4.93 12.03
CA ILE A 193 -1.59 5.48 12.72
C ILE A 193 -0.33 5.11 11.95
N PHE A 194 0.39 6.12 11.47
CA PHE A 194 1.72 6.01 10.88
C PHE A 194 2.75 6.66 11.82
N THR A 195 3.62 5.85 12.41
CA THR A 195 4.63 6.31 13.38
C THR A 195 6.01 5.74 13.10
N GLY A 196 7.02 6.60 13.12
CA GLY A 196 8.43 6.20 12.99
C GLY A 196 8.77 5.70 11.59
N CYS A 197 8.03 6.17 10.58
CA CYS A 197 8.01 5.56 9.26
C CYS A 197 9.14 6.07 8.36
N ARG A 198 9.94 5.22 7.70
CA ARG A 198 11.03 5.76 6.85
C ARG A 198 11.36 5.10 5.52
N THR A 199 11.85 5.93 4.60
CA THR A 199 12.63 5.52 3.42
C THR A 199 14.05 6.09 3.48
N THR A 200 15.05 5.25 3.24
CA THR A 200 16.48 5.61 3.37
C THR A 200 17.29 5.13 2.17
N LYS A 201 18.23 5.95 1.69
CA LYS A 201 19.19 5.53 0.64
C LYS A 201 20.24 4.58 1.21
N ASP A 202 20.75 3.67 0.39
CA ASP A 202 22.04 3.02 0.66
C ASP A 202 23.19 3.85 0.04
N ALA A 203 24.43 3.41 0.26
CA ALA A 203 25.67 4.05 -0.17
C ALA A 203 25.88 4.09 -1.71
N LEU A 204 24.98 3.51 -2.50
CA LEU A 204 25.00 3.51 -3.97
C LEU A 204 23.83 4.37 -4.49
N GLU A 205 24.12 5.60 -4.92
CA GLU A 205 23.12 6.57 -5.38
C GLU A 205 22.30 6.09 -6.60
N VAL A 206 21.15 5.43 -6.39
CA VAL A 206 20.19 5.09 -7.47
C VAL A 206 18.72 5.21 -7.03
N VAL A 207 18.20 6.45 -7.04
CA VAL A 207 16.75 6.76 -7.12
C VAL A 207 15.92 6.30 -5.89
N GLY A 208 14.62 6.62 -5.84
CA GLY A 208 13.73 6.28 -4.72
C GLY A 208 13.77 7.27 -3.55
N CYS A 209 13.42 6.79 -2.35
CA CYS A 209 13.49 7.50 -1.06
C CYS A 209 12.53 8.68 -0.83
N ARG A 210 11.32 8.60 -1.40
CA ARG A 210 10.17 9.48 -1.11
C ARG A 210 9.06 8.73 -0.38
N GLY A 211 8.12 9.44 0.24
CA GLY A 211 6.91 8.83 0.82
C GLY A 211 7.21 7.96 2.04
N GLY A 212 7.70 8.56 3.13
CA GLY A 212 8.18 7.84 4.32
C GLY A 212 7.13 6.92 4.95
N ALA A 213 5.86 7.35 5.02
CA ALA A 213 4.74 6.46 5.33
C ALA A 213 4.04 5.94 4.05
N LEU A 214 3.49 6.84 3.23
CA LEU A 214 2.62 6.49 2.10
C LEU A 214 3.14 7.03 0.76
N TYR A 215 3.15 6.18 -0.25
CA TYR A 215 3.38 6.54 -1.65
C TYR A 215 2.20 6.11 -2.53
N ILE A 216 1.62 7.05 -3.27
CA ILE A 216 0.52 6.80 -4.22
C ILE A 216 1.01 7.08 -5.64
N TYR A 217 1.08 6.04 -6.47
CA TYR A 217 1.25 6.17 -7.91
C TYR A 217 -0.11 6.12 -8.62
N LEU A 218 -0.46 7.22 -9.30
CA LEU A 218 -1.65 7.34 -10.12
C LEU A 218 -1.26 7.09 -11.59
N ALA A 219 -1.56 5.89 -12.10
CA ALA A 219 -1.23 5.47 -13.46
C ALA A 219 -1.97 6.32 -14.52
N GLU A 220 -1.59 6.19 -15.79
CA GLU A 220 -2.01 7.12 -16.85
C GLU A 220 -3.55 7.21 -17.02
N GLU A 221 -4.23 6.07 -16.93
CA GLU A 221 -5.70 5.96 -17.05
C GLU A 221 -6.43 6.12 -15.70
N SER A 222 -5.72 6.39 -14.60
CA SER A 222 -6.30 6.52 -13.26
C SER A 222 -7.36 7.62 -13.19
N THR A 223 -8.50 7.30 -12.56
CA THR A 223 -9.56 8.27 -12.23
C THR A 223 -9.30 9.04 -10.93
N ILE A 224 -8.13 8.85 -10.29
CA ILE A 224 -7.71 9.56 -9.07
C ILE A 224 -8.64 9.21 -7.88
N ASN A 225 -8.91 7.92 -7.70
CA ASN A 225 -9.89 7.41 -6.74
C ASN A 225 -9.24 7.04 -5.39
N PHE A 226 -8.65 8.00 -4.68
CA PHE A 226 -8.08 7.77 -3.34
C PHE A 226 -8.70 8.66 -2.25
N ILE A 227 -8.75 8.18 -1.01
CA ILE A 227 -9.17 8.96 0.17
C ILE A 227 -8.27 8.62 1.36
N ILE A 228 -7.71 9.65 2.00
CA ILE A 228 -7.06 9.57 3.30
C ILE A 228 -7.99 10.18 4.35
N GLY A 229 -8.56 9.32 5.21
CA GLY A 229 -9.62 9.64 6.17
C GLY A 229 -9.19 10.57 7.32
N GLU A 230 -10.18 11.18 7.96
CA GLU A 230 -10.02 12.25 8.96
C GLU A 230 -9.26 11.83 10.24
N ASP A 231 -9.36 10.56 10.64
CA ASP A 231 -8.67 9.98 11.79
C ASP A 231 -7.30 9.36 11.44
N SER A 232 -6.72 9.72 10.29
CA SER A 232 -5.35 9.34 9.91
C SER A 232 -4.33 10.24 10.62
N SER A 233 -3.31 9.63 11.24
CA SER A 233 -2.26 10.34 11.97
C SER A 233 -0.86 9.95 11.50
N PHE A 234 0.03 10.95 11.43
CA PHE A 234 1.39 10.82 10.90
C PHE A 234 2.38 11.46 11.88
N THR A 235 3.38 10.70 12.33
CA THR A 235 4.24 11.10 13.46
C THR A 235 5.66 10.57 13.34
N THR A 236 6.66 11.47 13.38
CA THR A 236 8.09 11.09 13.37
C THR A 236 8.49 10.20 12.18
N ASN A 237 7.90 10.48 11.02
CA ASN A 237 8.24 9.81 9.78
C ASN A 237 9.39 10.55 9.08
N GLU A 238 10.13 9.86 8.21
CA GLU A 238 11.36 10.35 7.57
C GLU A 238 11.40 9.90 6.10
N ALA A 239 11.87 10.75 5.19
CA ALA A 239 12.13 10.40 3.80
C ALA A 239 13.39 11.12 3.34
N ASP A 240 14.38 10.37 2.87
CA ASP A 240 15.72 10.90 2.53
C ASP A 240 15.70 11.92 1.37
N ILE A 241 14.66 11.94 0.53
CA ILE A 241 14.40 13.00 -0.46
C ILE A 241 13.29 13.95 0.01
N CYS A 242 12.03 13.51 0.00
CA CYS A 242 10.89 14.34 0.39
C CYS A 242 9.59 13.55 0.63
N GLY A 243 8.60 14.19 1.25
CA GLY A 243 7.31 13.57 1.55
C GLY A 243 7.47 12.55 2.68
N GLU A 244 7.85 13.00 3.87
CA GLU A 244 8.02 12.18 5.07
C GLU A 244 6.75 11.38 5.39
N ASP A 245 5.58 11.98 5.15
CA ASP A 245 4.29 11.37 5.44
C ASP A 245 3.64 10.82 4.17
N ILE A 246 3.45 11.65 3.15
CA ILE A 246 2.74 11.27 1.92
C ILE A 246 3.48 11.79 0.68
N PHE A 247 3.70 10.90 -0.29
CA PHE A 247 4.14 11.28 -1.64
C PHE A 247 3.13 10.83 -2.71
N ILE A 248 2.88 11.70 -3.69
CA ILE A 248 1.98 11.41 -4.82
C ILE A 248 2.71 11.57 -6.16
N TYR A 249 2.80 10.47 -6.90
CA TYR A 249 3.31 10.44 -8.27
C TYR A 249 2.13 10.40 -9.25
N SER A 250 1.98 11.42 -10.10
CA SER A 250 0.75 11.61 -10.88
C SER A 250 1.02 12.17 -12.29
N ARG A 251 0.05 12.02 -13.20
CA ARG A 251 0.19 12.57 -14.55
C ARG A 251 0.25 14.11 -14.56
N ASN A 252 -0.47 14.75 -13.65
CA ASN A 252 -0.61 16.21 -13.54
C ASN A 252 -1.18 16.54 -12.15
N ILE A 253 -0.49 17.36 -11.36
CA ILE A 253 -0.86 17.69 -9.97
C ILE A 253 -2.02 18.71 -9.92
N ASN A 254 -2.23 19.49 -11.00
CA ASN A 254 -3.33 20.46 -11.07
C ASN A 254 -4.71 19.79 -11.17
N ILE A 255 -4.81 18.59 -11.73
CA ILE A 255 -6.08 17.84 -11.79
C ILE A 255 -6.36 16.99 -10.55
N LEU A 256 -5.40 16.82 -9.63
CA LEU A 256 -5.57 15.98 -8.44
C LEU A 256 -6.67 16.49 -7.50
N ASN A 257 -6.97 17.78 -7.50
CA ASN A 257 -7.92 18.41 -6.58
C ASN A 257 -7.73 17.94 -5.11
N ILE A 258 -6.49 17.94 -4.63
CA ILE A 258 -6.06 17.17 -3.44
C ILE A 258 -6.93 17.34 -2.17
N ARG A 259 -7.59 18.51 -2.03
CA ARG A 259 -8.54 18.82 -0.95
C ARG A 259 -9.78 17.92 -0.91
N THR A 260 -10.11 17.18 -1.97
CA THR A 260 -11.19 16.17 -1.98
C THR A 260 -10.71 14.76 -1.59
N HIS A 261 -9.40 14.57 -1.44
CA HIS A 261 -8.79 13.26 -1.19
C HIS A 261 -8.10 13.18 0.19
N ILE A 262 -7.70 14.30 0.78
CA ILE A 262 -7.16 14.37 2.14
C ILE A 262 -8.20 15.02 3.05
N LEU A 263 -8.73 14.26 4.02
CA LEU A 263 -9.88 14.66 4.83
C LEU A 263 -9.53 15.00 6.30
N PHE A 264 -8.26 14.91 6.70
CA PHE A 264 -7.77 15.29 8.02
C PHE A 264 -7.19 16.71 8.06
N ASP A 265 -6.97 17.25 9.27
CA ASP A 265 -6.36 18.57 9.47
C ASP A 265 -4.86 18.53 9.15
N ILE A 266 -4.47 19.15 8.04
CA ILE A 266 -3.08 19.24 7.58
C ILE A 266 -2.13 19.99 8.53
N THR A 267 -2.63 20.65 9.59
CA THR A 267 -1.76 21.24 10.63
C THR A 267 -1.26 20.22 11.65
N THR A 268 -1.68 18.96 11.56
CA THR A 268 -1.29 17.87 12.46
C THR A 268 0.06 17.22 12.13
N PHE A 269 0.63 17.47 10.94
CA PHE A 269 1.93 16.92 10.54
C PHE A 269 3.05 17.40 11.47
N THR A 270 3.94 16.49 11.88
CA THR A 270 5.09 16.83 12.74
C THR A 270 6.12 17.71 12.03
N ASN A 271 6.20 17.65 10.70
CA ASN A 271 7.10 18.46 9.88
C ASN A 271 6.38 18.97 8.62
N SER A 272 5.62 20.05 8.75
CA SER A 272 4.87 20.66 7.63
C SER A 272 5.72 21.02 6.42
N ASP A 273 7.03 21.23 6.59
CA ASP A 273 7.91 21.66 5.52
C ASP A 273 8.30 20.49 4.59
N ASN A 274 8.18 19.23 5.05
CA ASN A 274 8.51 18.03 4.27
C ASN A 274 7.41 16.93 4.27
N ALA A 275 6.26 17.16 4.91
CA ALA A 275 5.22 16.15 5.09
C ALA A 275 4.61 15.59 3.79
N MET A 276 4.14 16.46 2.90
CA MET A 276 3.34 16.05 1.74
C MET A 276 3.84 16.63 0.41
N TYR A 277 4.35 15.74 -0.45
CA TYR A 277 5.03 16.09 -1.69
C TYR A 277 4.47 15.34 -2.90
N GLY A 278 4.81 15.78 -4.11
CA GLY A 278 4.49 15.01 -5.32
C GLY A 278 5.25 15.45 -6.56
N THR A 279 5.22 14.56 -7.56
CA THR A 279 5.89 14.76 -8.86
C THR A 279 4.93 14.47 -10.02
N GLU A 280 5.08 15.26 -11.09
CA GLU A 280 4.44 15.04 -12.38
C GLU A 280 5.33 14.24 -13.33
N TYR A 281 4.78 13.18 -13.95
CA TYR A 281 5.54 12.33 -14.89
C TYR A 281 5.28 12.58 -16.37
N LYS A 282 4.26 13.38 -16.72
CA LYS A 282 3.99 13.75 -18.11
C LYS A 282 4.96 14.83 -18.59
N LEU A 283 5.22 14.88 -19.90
CA LEU A 283 6.16 15.83 -20.48
C LEU A 283 5.52 17.21 -20.73
N ILE A 284 6.36 18.22 -20.97
CA ILE A 284 5.92 19.60 -21.22
C ILE A 284 4.92 19.74 -22.37
N ASP A 285 5.02 18.87 -23.40
CA ASP A 285 4.11 18.87 -24.55
C ASP A 285 2.70 18.36 -24.22
N GLU A 286 2.56 17.57 -23.14
CA GLU A 286 1.29 17.03 -22.66
C GLU A 286 0.70 17.89 -21.52
N LEU A 287 1.55 18.49 -20.69
CA LEU A 287 1.18 19.36 -19.58
C LEU A 287 0.89 20.81 -19.99
N TYR A 288 1.51 21.27 -21.09
CA TYR A 288 1.62 22.69 -21.46
C TYR A 288 2.32 23.57 -20.40
N HIS A 289 3.06 22.96 -19.47
CA HIS A 289 3.96 23.60 -18.52
C HIS A 289 5.15 22.69 -18.21
N ILE A 290 6.20 23.24 -17.60
CA ILE A 290 7.31 22.42 -17.08
C ILE A 290 6.73 21.48 -16.01
N PRO A 291 7.03 20.16 -16.04
CA PRO A 291 6.58 19.23 -15.02
C PRO A 291 7.12 19.65 -13.65
N ILE A 292 6.27 19.69 -12.64
CA ILE A 292 6.71 20.01 -11.27
C ILE A 292 7.20 18.72 -10.60
N ILE A 293 8.45 18.77 -10.11
CA ILE A 293 9.15 17.66 -9.49
C ILE A 293 9.35 17.98 -8.02
N ASP A 294 9.07 17.02 -7.15
CA ASP A 294 9.22 17.09 -5.69
C ASP A 294 8.64 18.39 -5.13
N TYR A 295 7.39 18.65 -5.53
CA TYR A 295 6.64 19.85 -5.20
C TYR A 295 5.88 19.67 -3.88
N ASN A 296 6.04 20.61 -2.94
CA ASN A 296 5.30 20.62 -1.67
C ASN A 296 3.81 20.87 -1.94
N ILE A 297 2.99 19.84 -1.77
CA ILE A 297 1.55 19.91 -2.07
C ILE A 297 0.80 20.78 -1.05
N LEU A 298 1.33 20.97 0.17
CA LEU A 298 0.69 21.80 1.20
C LEU A 298 0.62 23.28 0.82
N GLU A 299 1.50 23.76 -0.07
CA GLU A 299 1.37 25.11 -0.65
C GLU A 299 0.03 25.34 -1.38
N ARG A 300 -0.62 24.27 -1.85
CA ARG A 300 -1.95 24.33 -2.50
C ARG A 300 -3.09 24.44 -1.49
N TYR A 301 -2.83 24.31 -0.19
CA TYR A 301 -3.79 24.57 0.86
C TYR A 301 -3.67 26.01 1.31
N ILE A 302 -4.69 26.82 0.98
CA ILE A 302 -4.80 28.16 1.55
C ILE A 302 -5.34 27.97 2.96
N TYR A 303 -4.45 28.04 3.95
CA TYR A 303 -4.82 28.02 5.35
C TYR A 303 -5.59 29.30 5.70
N TYR A 304 -6.86 29.17 6.09
CA TYR A 304 -7.70 30.26 6.57
C TYR A 304 -7.84 30.16 8.10
N PRO A 305 -6.89 30.70 8.89
CA PRO A 305 -7.09 30.77 10.32
C PRO A 305 -8.26 31.72 10.60
N ASN A 306 -9.26 31.21 11.34
CA ASN A 306 -10.41 31.93 11.92
C ASN A 306 -11.72 32.08 11.11
N ASP A 307 -12.08 31.14 10.23
CA ASP A 307 -13.47 31.10 9.72
C ASP A 307 -14.47 30.73 10.82
N ARG A 308 -15.13 31.74 11.38
CA ARG A 308 -16.14 31.59 12.45
C ARG A 308 -17.54 31.44 11.86
N MET A 309 -18.05 30.21 11.82
CA MET A 309 -19.44 29.94 11.44
C MET A 309 -20.41 30.28 12.60
N TYR A 310 -21.19 31.35 12.44
CA TYR A 310 -22.26 31.71 13.37
C TYR A 310 -23.58 31.03 12.97
N ILE A 311 -23.89 29.89 13.58
CA ILE A 311 -25.19 29.23 13.41
C ILE A 311 -26.20 29.80 14.41
N SER A 312 -27.35 30.26 13.91
CA SER A 312 -28.47 30.75 14.71
C SER A 312 -29.75 30.01 14.32
N ILE A 313 -30.50 29.56 15.32
CA ILE A 313 -31.76 28.83 15.15
C ILE A 313 -32.88 29.65 15.80
N ARG A 314 -33.93 29.98 15.04
CA ARG A 314 -35.17 30.53 15.62
C ARG A 314 -35.99 29.40 16.24
N LYS A 315 -36.48 29.64 17.45
CA LYS A 315 -37.62 28.90 18.03
C LYS A 315 -38.91 29.30 17.32
#